data_AF-A0A9X3WIT9-F1
#
_entry.id   AF-A0A9X3WIT9-F1
#
_cell.length_a   1.000
_cell.length_b   1.000
_cell.length_c   1.000
_cell.angle_alpha   90.00
_cell.angle_beta   90.00
_cell.angle_gamma   90.00
#
_symmetry.space_group_name_H-M   'P 1'
#
loop_
_entity.id
_entity.type
_entity.pdbx_description
1 polymer ?
#
loop_
_entity_poly.entity_id
_entity_poly.type
_entity_poly.pdbx_seq_one_letter_code
_entity_poly.pdbx_strand_id
1 'polypeptide(L)'
;MELVSGKMTSKGQITIPKELRDKLGLSEGDQFRFLLENDEVKILPIKKKMLSQAIGRIVSEEEIDLDKMRKVAQQEASEHLLTEDIDHE
;
A
#
# COMPACT_ATOMS: atom_id res chain seq x y z
N MET A 1 3.82 -16.47 28.41
CA MET A 1 2.85 -16.87 27.36
C MET A 1 1.48 -16.54 27.91
N GLU A 2 0.74 -15.64 27.28
CA GLU A 2 -0.58 -15.22 27.75
C GLU A 2 -1.63 -15.98 26.92
N LEU A 3 -2.41 -16.84 27.57
CA LEU A 3 -3.42 -17.65 26.89
C LEU A 3 -4.73 -16.87 26.88
N VAL A 4 -5.10 -16.34 25.72
CA VAL A 4 -6.39 -15.68 25.52
C VAL A 4 -7.22 -16.54 24.59
N SER A 5 -8.40 -16.98 25.04
CA SER A 5 -9.29 -17.82 24.24
C SER A 5 -10.33 -16.98 23.51
N GLY A 6 -10.67 -17.40 22.29
CA GLY A 6 -11.71 -16.80 21.46
C GLY A 6 -12.65 -17.89 20.92
N LYS A 7 -13.82 -17.48 20.44
CA LYS A 7 -14.79 -18.38 19.81
C LYS A 7 -14.93 -18.04 18.33
N MET A 8 -14.99 -19.07 17.48
CA MET A 8 -15.38 -18.91 16.10
C MET A 8 -16.89 -18.65 16.01
N THR A 9 -17.28 -17.60 15.30
CA THR A 9 -18.68 -17.29 15.03
C THR A 9 -19.26 -18.23 13.98
N SER A 10 -20.58 -18.24 13.82
CA SER A 10 -21.27 -19.04 12.78
C SER A 10 -20.84 -18.70 11.35
N LYS A 11 -20.28 -17.50 11.13
CA LYS A 11 -19.77 -17.04 9.83
C LYS A 11 -18.29 -17.31 9.62
N GLY A 12 -17.65 -18.10 10.49
CA GLY A 12 -16.22 -18.41 10.40
C GLY A 12 -15.29 -17.25 10.82
N GLN A 13 -15.81 -16.22 11.50
CA GLN A 13 -14.99 -15.10 11.99
C GLN A 13 -14.43 -15.42 13.37
N ILE A 14 -13.16 -15.06 13.60
CA ILE A 14 -12.49 -15.07 14.90
C ILE A 14 -12.29 -13.62 15.35
N THR A 15 -12.54 -13.34 16.63
CA THR A 15 -12.37 -11.98 17.19
C THR A 15 -11.02 -11.87 17.89
N ILE A 16 -10.31 -10.75 17.67
CA ILE A 16 -9.11 -10.39 18.43
C ILE A 16 -9.54 -9.53 19.62
N PRO A 17 -9.37 -10.00 20.87
CA PRO A 17 -9.70 -9.24 22.07
C PRO A 17 -9.01 -7.88 22.12
N LYS A 18 -9.67 -6.91 22.79
CA LYS A 18 -9.21 -5.51 22.83
C LYS A 18 -7.76 -5.38 23.29
N GLU A 19 -7.39 -6.09 24.36
CA GLU A 19 -6.03 -6.05 24.92
C GLU A 19 -4.95 -6.48 23.91
N LEU A 20 -5.24 -7.49 23.07
CA LEU A 20 -4.31 -7.93 22.02
C LEU A 20 -4.26 -6.92 20.87
N ARG A 21 -5.40 -6.30 20.50
CA ARG A 21 -5.42 -5.24 19.49
C ARG A 21 -4.58 -4.04 19.93
N ASP A 22 -4.72 -3.61 21.18
CA ASP A 22 -3.98 -2.47 21.74
C ASP A 22 -2.47 -2.76 21.78
N LYS A 23 -2.06 -3.96 22.26
CA LYS A 23 -0.65 -4.39 22.28
C LYS A 23 -0.02 -4.47 20.88
N LEU A 24 -0.79 -4.88 19.88
CA LEU A 24 -0.33 -5.04 18.49
C LEU A 24 -0.53 -3.79 17.62
N GLY A 25 -1.18 -2.75 18.16
CA GLY A 25 -1.51 -1.52 17.43
C GLY A 25 -2.49 -1.74 16.27
N LEU A 26 -3.40 -2.71 16.39
CA LEU A 26 -4.32 -3.10 15.31
C LEU A 26 -5.56 -2.21 15.28
N SER A 27 -5.92 -1.78 14.07
CA SER A 27 -7.06 -0.92 13.78
C SER A 27 -8.05 -1.60 12.82
N GLU A 28 -9.25 -1.04 12.70
CA GLU A 28 -10.19 -1.49 11.68
C GLU A 28 -9.59 -1.31 10.27
N GLY A 29 -9.81 -2.30 9.41
CA GLY A 29 -9.27 -2.31 8.04
C GLY A 29 -7.80 -2.71 7.93
N ASP A 30 -7.16 -3.12 9.03
CA ASP A 30 -5.87 -3.80 8.97
C ASP A 30 -6.01 -5.17 8.30
N GLN A 31 -5.04 -5.47 7.43
CA GLN A 31 -4.99 -6.72 6.71
C GLN A 31 -4.01 -7.68 7.37
N PHE A 32 -4.22 -8.98 7.19
CA PHE A 32 -3.39 -10.02 7.79
C PHE A 32 -2.98 -11.05 6.75
N ARG A 33 -1.81 -11.66 6.95
CA ARG A 33 -1.36 -12.87 6.26
C ARG A 33 -1.51 -14.06 7.19
N PHE A 34 -1.97 -15.17 6.62
CA PHE A 34 -2.05 -16.45 7.30
C PHE A 34 -0.92 -17.34 6.80
N LEU A 35 -0.10 -17.84 7.72
CA LEU A 35 0.89 -18.87 7.44
C LEU A 35 0.42 -20.15 8.12
N LEU A 36 0.34 -21.24 7.36
CA LEU A 36 0.01 -22.56 7.87
C LEU A 36 1.30 -23.38 7.98
N GLU A 37 1.63 -23.82 9.20
CA GLU A 37 2.81 -24.63 9.49
C GLU A 37 2.42 -25.71 10.52
N ASN A 38 2.59 -27.00 10.20
CA ASN A 38 2.37 -28.11 11.14
C ASN A 38 1.03 -28.05 11.90
N ASP A 39 -0.07 -27.82 11.17
CA ASP A 39 -1.43 -27.64 11.72
C ASP A 39 -1.63 -26.40 12.62
N GLU A 40 -0.63 -25.52 12.72
CA GLU A 40 -0.75 -24.22 13.36
C GLU A 40 -0.92 -23.11 12.31
N VAL A 41 -1.79 -22.15 12.61
CA VAL A 41 -1.95 -20.94 11.80
C VAL A 41 -1.33 -19.75 12.53
N LYS A 42 -0.29 -19.18 11.93
CA LYS A 42 0.28 -17.90 12.35
C LYS A 42 -0.38 -16.75 11.60
N ILE A 43 -0.92 -15.79 12.34
CA ILE A 43 -1.56 -14.60 11.79
C ILE A 43 -0.59 -13.42 11.93
N LEU A 44 -0.19 -12.83 10.80
CA LEU A 44 0.77 -11.72 10.76
C LEU A 44 0.10 -10.46 10.20
N PRO A 45 0.11 -9.32 10.91
CA PRO A 45 -0.41 -8.07 10.37
C PRO A 45 0.41 -7.58 9.17
N ILE A 46 -0.28 -7.12 8.13
CA ILE A 46 0.34 -6.49 6.97
C ILE A 46 0.53 -5.01 7.27
N LYS A 47 1.77 -4.60 7.52
CA LYS A 47 2.11 -3.18 7.59
C LYS A 47 1.93 -2.55 6.21
N LYS A 48 0.96 -1.63 6.09
CA LYS A 48 0.77 -0.82 4.88
C LYS A 48 2.06 -0.02 4.64
N LYS A 49 2.82 -0.38 3.60
CA LYS A 49 3.94 0.43 3.15
C LYS A 49 3.35 1.59 2.35
N MET A 50 3.64 2.82 2.75
CA MET A 50 3.25 3.98 1.95
C MET A 50 4.01 3.95 0.62
N LEU A 51 3.38 4.40 -0.47
CA LEU A 51 4.06 4.49 -1.77
C LEU A 51 5.30 5.38 -1.69
N SER A 52 5.27 6.40 -0.83
CA SER A 52 6.42 7.25 -0.51
C SER A 52 7.63 6.46 0.00
N GLN A 53 7.43 5.34 0.70
CA GLN A 53 8.51 4.46 1.17
C GLN A 53 9.15 3.62 0.05
N ALA A 54 8.59 3.64 -1.16
CA ALA A 54 9.11 2.95 -2.34
C ALA A 54 9.88 3.88 -3.29
N ILE A 55 9.90 5.20 -3.02
CA ILE A 55 10.66 6.17 -3.82
C ILE A 55 12.14 5.76 -3.86
N GLY A 56 12.73 5.76 -5.06
CA GLY A 56 14.15 5.45 -5.28
C GLY A 56 14.51 3.96 -5.25
N ARG A 57 13.54 3.04 -5.17
CA ARG A 57 13.82 1.59 -5.24
C ARG A 57 14.01 1.03 -6.65
N ILE A 58 13.51 1.76 -7.65
CA ILE A 58 13.71 1.41 -9.06
C ILE A 58 14.94 2.18 -9.52
N VAL A 59 15.97 1.43 -9.93
CA VAL A 59 17.20 1.99 -10.49
C VAL A 59 17.11 1.87 -12.00
N SER A 60 17.33 2.97 -12.72
CA SER A 60 17.42 2.97 -14.17
C SER A 60 18.75 2.37 -14.62
N GLU A 61 18.73 1.54 -15.66
CA GLU A 61 19.95 1.04 -16.30
C GLU A 61 20.69 2.16 -17.06
N GLU A 62 19.94 3.16 -17.53
CA GLU A 62 20.47 4.30 -18.27
C GLU A 62 20.47 5.58 -17.43
N GLU A 63 21.42 6.47 -17.72
CA GLU A 63 21.49 7.78 -17.10
C GLU A 63 20.31 8.65 -17.58
N ILE A 64 19.54 9.16 -16.63
CA ILE A 64 18.36 9.98 -16.92
C ILE A 64 18.77 11.46 -16.95
N ASP A 65 18.67 12.10 -18.11
CA ASP A 65 18.77 13.55 -18.26
C ASP A 65 17.44 14.21 -17.90
N LEU A 66 17.33 14.65 -16.64
CA LEU A 66 16.14 15.30 -16.11
C LEU A 66 15.81 16.63 -16.80
N ASP A 67 16.81 17.35 -17.28
CA ASP A 67 16.57 18.65 -17.91
C ASP A 67 16.00 18.48 -19.32
N LYS A 68 16.49 17.49 -20.07
CA LYS A 68 15.89 17.11 -21.35
C LYS A 68 14.46 16.64 -21.16
N MET A 69 14.20 15.77 -20.18
CA MET A 69 12.85 15.28 -19.89
C MET A 69 11.87 16.41 -19.54
N ARG A 70 12.28 17.36 -18.69
CA ARG A 70 11.44 18.52 -18.33
C ARG A 70 11.10 19.38 -19.55
N LYS A 71 12.06 19.63 -20.44
CA LYS A 71 11.83 20.41 -21.65
C LYS A 71 10.80 19.77 -22.57
N VAL A 72 10.92 18.46 -22.80
CA VAL A 72 9.96 17.71 -23.64
C VAL A 72 8.57 17.77 -23.01
N ALA A 73 8.44 17.46 -21.72
CA ALA A 73 7.15 17.49 -21.03
C ALA A 73 6.51 18.88 -21.03
N GLN A 74 7.29 19.96 -20.86
CA GLN A 74 6.80 21.33 -20.93
C GLN A 74 6.31 21.71 -22.31
N GLN A 75 7.03 21.29 -23.36
CA GLN A 75 6.64 21.58 -24.73
C GLN A 75 5.34 20.84 -25.10
N GLU A 76 5.26 19.55 -24.80
CA GLU A 76 4.04 18.76 -25.03
C GLU A 76 2.84 19.32 -24.26
N ALA A 77 3.03 19.69 -22.99
CA ALA A 77 1.97 20.32 -22.20
C ALA A 77 1.53 21.67 -22.78
N SER A 78 2.48 22.47 -23.29
CA SER A 78 2.17 23.75 -23.94
C SER A 78 1.38 23.55 -25.23
N GLU A 79 1.77 22.58 -26.06
CA GLU A 79 1.07 22.25 -27.30
C GLU A 79 -0.36 21.79 -27.00
N HIS A 80 -0.54 20.95 -25.97
CA HIS A 80 -1.86 20.47 -25.54
C HIS A 80 -2.79 21.60 -25.09
N LEU A 81 -2.30 22.53 -24.25
CA LEU A 81 -3.10 23.69 -23.81
C LEU A 81 -3.52 24.56 -25.01
N LEU A 82 -2.61 24.82 -25.94
CA LEU A 82 -2.89 25.64 -27.11
C LEU A 82 -3.93 24.98 -28.04
N THR A 83 -3.94 23.65 -28.15
CA THR A 83 -4.96 22.94 -28.93
C THR A 83 -6.32 22.90 -28.25
N GLU A 84 -6.38 22.76 -26.92
CA GLU A 84 -7.66 22.77 -26.19
C GLU A 84 -8.35 24.14 -26.23
N ASP A 85 -7.58 25.23 -26.27
CA ASP A 85 -8.12 26.59 -26.37
C ASP A 85 -8.65 26.94 -27.78
N ILE A 86 -8.24 26.21 -28.82
CA ILE A 86 -8.66 26.44 -30.23
C ILE A 86 -10.00 25.73 -30.55
N ASP A 87 -10.36 24.66 -29.83
CA ASP A 87 -11.58 23.89 -30.08
C ASP A 87 -12.85 24.51 -29.45
N HIS A 88 -12.74 25.69 -28.81
CA HIS A 88 -13.83 26.39 -28.13
C HIS A 88 -14.20 27.79 -28.69
N GLU A 89 -13.71 28.16 -29.88
CA GLU A 89 -14.14 29.36 -30.64
C GLU A 89 -14.90 28.99 -31.92
#